data_AF-A0A651GS75-F1
#
_entry.id   AF-A0A651GS75-F1
#
_cell.length_a   1.000
_cell.length_b   1.000
_cell.length_c   1.000
_cell.angle_alpha   90.00
_cell.angle_beta   90.00
_cell.angle_gamma   90.00
#
_symmetry.space_group_name_H-M   'P 1'
#
loop_
_entity.id
_entity.type
_entity.pdbx_description
1 polymer ?
#
loop_
_entity_poly.entity_id
_entity_poly.type
_entity_poly.pdbx_seq_one_letter_code
_entity_poly.pdbx_strand_id
1 'polypeptide(L)'
;MKKAVLFFAMAAIAVACSKDRDEVLNPQSGVSTPVAKSMALPPVVITGENPGGNVTCEEAGDYSLSSGKIDYEGGVFEGEWPAGFDVSTDGIHVNWSYTDPDGELCIGDMAVIVKGGPSAHVYYYPEGGSSDAGITAPINPNTGTPYGLSNLTFCYDLVPCDDEDDPCYQDETAWADGPRYRPKGNWATYTPYEAGDVILYAGQHHNAGTVNLSEVMGGMVTITITLNEGFMLNTEKSESVKIQGYMNTPPSNNPAPGLFNTYKGDQLMVTVSAFNFYGIHLDLLREVDCD
;
A
#
# COMPACT_ATOMS: atom_id res chain seq x y z
N MET A 1 9.90 62.89 -46.73
CA MET A 1 8.45 62.87 -47.08
C MET A 1 7.92 61.49 -46.70
N LYS A 2 7.40 61.33 -45.48
CA LYS A 2 5.96 61.17 -45.17
C LYS A 2 5.22 60.25 -46.15
N LYS A 3 4.85 59.06 -45.68
CA LYS A 3 3.46 58.57 -45.65
C LYS A 3 3.34 57.41 -44.66
N ALA A 4 2.71 57.71 -43.53
CA ALA A 4 2.09 56.75 -42.64
C ALA A 4 0.71 56.36 -43.22
N VAL A 5 0.34 55.09 -43.12
CA VAL A 5 -1.05 54.61 -43.19
C VAL A 5 -1.21 53.57 -42.07
N LEU A 6 -2.35 53.67 -41.40
CA LEU A 6 -2.70 53.13 -40.08
C LEU A 6 -3.97 52.27 -40.22
N PHE A 7 -4.17 51.34 -39.27
CA PHE A 7 -5.34 50.47 -39.00
C PHE A 7 -5.52 49.23 -39.92
N PHE A 8 -5.77 48.02 -39.42
CA PHE A 8 -6.76 47.59 -38.41
C PHE A 8 -6.28 46.39 -37.57
N ALA A 9 -6.75 46.30 -36.33
CA ALA A 9 -6.58 45.17 -35.43
C ALA A 9 -7.61 44.05 -35.72
N MET A 10 -7.19 42.79 -35.58
CA MET A 10 -8.04 41.67 -35.17
C MET A 10 -7.20 40.64 -34.42
N ALA A 11 -7.55 40.42 -33.15
CA ALA A 11 -7.08 39.29 -32.35
C ALA A 11 -7.96 38.07 -32.64
N ALA A 12 -7.35 36.89 -32.77
CA ALA A 12 -8.06 35.62 -32.73
C ALA A 12 -7.24 34.63 -31.89
N ILE A 13 -7.80 34.31 -30.72
CA ILE A 13 -7.42 33.21 -29.83
C ILE A 13 -8.40 32.06 -30.15
N ALA A 14 -7.90 30.85 -30.42
CA ALA A 14 -8.59 29.59 -30.11
C ALA A 14 -7.64 28.40 -30.36
N VAL A 15 -7.23 27.68 -29.31
CA VAL A 15 -7.81 26.42 -28.76
C VAL A 15 -6.96 25.21 -29.20
N ALA A 16 -6.38 24.57 -28.20
CA ALA A 16 -5.59 23.35 -28.25
C ALA A 16 -6.46 22.11 -27.93
N CYS A 17 -5.87 20.93 -28.19
CA CYS A 17 -6.34 19.56 -27.90
C CYS A 17 -7.45 19.01 -28.82
N SER A 18 -7.50 17.72 -29.16
CA SER A 18 -6.58 16.58 -29.12
C SER A 18 -7.23 15.54 -30.04
N LYS A 19 -6.44 14.70 -30.72
CA LYS A 19 -6.97 13.70 -31.66
C LYS A 19 -7.08 12.36 -30.94
N ASP A 20 -8.31 11.97 -30.60
CA ASP A 20 -8.64 10.67 -30.08
C ASP A 20 -8.42 9.56 -31.13
N ARG A 21 -7.81 8.47 -30.67
CA ARG A 21 -8.02 7.12 -31.20
C ARG A 21 -8.11 6.19 -30.01
N ASP A 22 -9.32 5.69 -29.77
CA ASP A 22 -9.61 4.64 -28.82
C ASP A 22 -8.93 3.33 -29.23
N GLU A 23 -8.13 2.76 -28.33
CA GLU A 23 -7.91 1.33 -28.24
C GLU A 23 -8.31 0.87 -26.84
N VAL A 24 -9.08 -0.22 -26.85
CA VAL A 24 -9.77 -0.84 -25.72
C VAL A 24 -8.75 -1.41 -24.73
N LEU A 25 -8.78 -0.95 -23.47
CA LEU A 25 -8.17 -1.64 -22.34
C LEU A 25 -9.17 -1.82 -21.21
N ASN A 26 -9.60 -3.06 -21.05
CA ASN A 26 -10.11 -3.61 -19.81
C ASN A 26 -8.93 -4.23 -19.05
N PRO A 27 -8.68 -3.86 -17.79
CA PRO A 27 -8.08 -4.78 -16.84
C PRO A 27 -9.08 -5.11 -15.73
N GLN A 28 -9.57 -6.34 -15.75
CA GLN A 28 -10.10 -6.97 -14.56
C GLN A 28 -8.95 -7.18 -13.56
N SER A 29 -9.14 -6.66 -12.35
CA SER A 29 -8.81 -7.30 -11.07
C SER A 29 -7.43 -7.94 -10.95
N GLY A 30 -6.40 -7.11 -10.78
CA GLY A 30 -5.16 -7.51 -10.12
C GLY A 30 -5.25 -7.16 -8.63
N VAL A 31 -5.46 -8.16 -7.78
CA VAL A 31 -5.11 -8.07 -6.36
C VAL A 31 -3.87 -8.93 -6.19
N SER A 32 -2.72 -8.29 -6.23
CA SER A 32 -1.49 -8.78 -5.64
C SER A 32 -0.86 -7.54 -5.02
N THR A 33 -0.84 -7.50 -3.69
CA THR A 33 -0.17 -6.45 -2.92
C THR A 33 1.32 -6.44 -3.26
N PRO A 34 1.88 -5.32 -3.75
CA PRO A 34 3.33 -5.15 -3.75
C PRO A 34 3.69 -4.26 -2.57
N VAL A 35 4.12 -4.86 -1.45
CA VAL A 35 4.98 -4.14 -0.51
C VAL A 35 6.38 -4.17 -1.13
N ALA A 36 6.64 -3.23 -2.03
CA ALA A 36 8.00 -2.93 -2.45
C ALA A 36 8.71 -2.23 -1.28
N LYS A 37 9.14 -2.98 -0.26
CA LYS A 37 10.13 -2.50 0.70
C LYS A 37 11.50 -2.74 0.06
N SER A 38 11.92 -1.84 -0.83
CA SER A 38 13.31 -1.74 -1.26
C SER A 38 13.88 -0.45 -0.66
N MET A 39 14.69 -0.59 0.37
CA MET A 39 15.74 0.36 0.70
C MET A 39 17.09 -0.31 0.44
N ALA A 40 17.29 -0.83 -0.79
CA ALA A 40 18.60 -1.32 -1.19
C ALA A 40 19.63 -0.21 -0.96
N LEU A 41 20.59 -0.47 -0.07
CA LEU A 41 21.69 0.47 0.14
C LEU A 41 22.49 0.59 -1.17
N PRO A 42 23.16 1.73 -1.42
CA PRO A 42 24.08 1.84 -2.54
C PRO A 42 25.06 0.65 -2.52
N PRO A 43 25.29 -0.03 -3.66
CA PRO A 43 26.11 -1.23 -3.68
C PRO A 43 27.55 -0.90 -3.27
N VAL A 44 28.15 -1.81 -2.52
CA VAL A 44 29.55 -1.73 -2.14
C VAL A 44 30.37 -2.53 -3.15
N VAL A 45 31.45 -1.94 -3.69
CA VAL A 45 32.41 -2.68 -4.51
C VAL A 45 33.38 -3.41 -3.58
N ILE A 46 33.37 -4.74 -3.63
CA ILE A 46 34.33 -5.57 -2.91
C ILE A 46 35.24 -6.26 -3.93
N THR A 47 36.55 -6.09 -3.75
CA THR A 47 37.55 -6.91 -4.43
C THR A 47 37.77 -8.16 -3.59
N GLY A 48 37.20 -9.29 -4.02
CA GLY A 48 37.39 -10.56 -3.30
C GLY A 48 38.87 -10.93 -3.16
N GLU A 49 39.20 -11.68 -2.12
CA GLU A 49 40.60 -12.01 -1.79
C GLU A 49 41.31 -12.88 -2.85
N ASN A 50 40.54 -13.51 -3.75
CA ASN A 50 41.08 -14.34 -4.82
C ASN A 50 41.41 -13.53 -6.11
N PRO A 51 42.34 -14.03 -6.96
CA PRO A 51 42.72 -13.36 -8.22
C PRO A 51 41.57 -13.12 -9.21
N GLY A 52 40.41 -13.77 -9.03
CA GLY A 52 39.22 -13.61 -9.87
C GLY A 52 38.24 -12.54 -9.37
N GLY A 53 38.47 -12.01 -8.16
CA GLY A 53 37.62 -11.02 -7.50
C GLY A 53 36.27 -11.56 -7.02
N ASN A 54 36.10 -12.87 -6.91
CA ASN A 54 34.87 -13.47 -6.39
C ASN A 54 34.77 -13.18 -4.90
N VAL A 55 33.58 -12.76 -4.47
CA VAL A 55 33.25 -12.44 -3.08
C VAL A 55 32.38 -13.59 -2.53
N THR A 56 32.69 -14.09 -1.35
CA THR A 56 31.90 -15.11 -0.65
C THR A 56 30.88 -14.47 0.28
N CYS A 57 29.94 -15.27 0.80
CA CYS A 57 28.98 -14.78 1.79
C CYS A 57 29.67 -14.36 3.08
N GLU A 58 30.72 -15.06 3.51
CA GLU A 58 31.52 -14.73 4.69
C GLU A 58 32.29 -13.41 4.52
N GLU A 59 32.69 -13.05 3.30
CA GLU A 59 33.27 -11.74 3.00
C GLU A 59 32.20 -10.63 2.99
N ALA A 60 30.96 -10.96 2.62
CA ALA A 60 29.85 -10.01 2.57
C ALA A 60 29.23 -9.74 3.95
N GLY A 61 29.12 -10.75 4.83
CA GLY A 61 28.48 -10.66 6.14
C GLY A 61 28.35 -12.01 6.83
N ASP A 62 27.58 -12.06 7.91
CA ASP A 62 27.20 -13.31 8.58
C ASP A 62 25.77 -13.66 8.17
N TYR A 63 25.60 -14.79 7.48
CA TYR A 63 24.33 -15.25 6.92
C TYR A 63 24.20 -16.75 7.14
N SER A 64 23.01 -17.23 7.47
CA SER A 64 22.72 -18.64 7.73
C SER A 64 22.57 -19.47 6.46
N LEU A 65 22.16 -18.86 5.35
CA LEU A 65 21.91 -19.54 4.08
C LEU A 65 22.63 -18.85 2.91
N SER A 66 22.88 -19.66 1.86
CA SER A 66 23.43 -19.18 0.60
C SER A 66 22.89 -19.99 -0.57
N SER A 67 22.71 -19.33 -1.72
CA SER A 67 22.49 -20.04 -2.99
C SER A 67 23.74 -20.80 -3.46
N GLY A 68 24.90 -20.53 -2.88
CA GLY A 68 26.18 -20.80 -3.50
C GLY A 68 26.42 -19.91 -4.72
N LYS A 69 27.64 -19.95 -5.25
CA LYS A 69 28.02 -19.24 -6.47
C LYS A 69 27.40 -19.95 -7.68
N ILE A 70 26.52 -19.25 -8.40
CA ILE A 70 25.91 -19.76 -9.63
C ILE A 70 26.49 -18.97 -10.81
N ASP A 71 27.26 -19.66 -11.66
CA ASP A 71 27.94 -19.08 -12.82
C ASP A 71 26.95 -18.73 -13.94
N TYR A 72 27.22 -17.66 -14.67
CA TYR A 72 26.45 -17.23 -15.84
C TYR A 72 27.33 -17.33 -17.09
N GLU A 73 27.08 -18.35 -17.91
CA GLU A 73 27.87 -18.63 -19.12
C GLU A 73 26.93 -18.96 -20.29
N GLY A 74 27.28 -18.52 -21.50
CA GLY A 74 26.48 -18.80 -22.69
C GLY A 74 25.07 -18.18 -22.69
N GLY A 75 24.79 -17.20 -21.82
CA GLY A 75 23.49 -16.56 -21.69
C GLY A 75 22.52 -17.28 -20.74
N VAL A 76 23.01 -18.23 -19.94
CA VAL A 76 22.21 -19.01 -18.98
C VAL A 76 22.95 -19.15 -17.65
N PHE A 77 22.21 -19.37 -16.57
CA PHE A 77 22.80 -19.74 -15.29
C PHE A 77 23.10 -21.25 -15.25
N GLU A 78 24.31 -21.61 -14.81
CA GLU A 78 24.76 -23.00 -14.67
C GLU A 78 24.40 -23.56 -13.29
N GLY A 79 23.12 -23.46 -12.89
CA GLY A 79 22.63 -23.92 -11.60
C GLY A 79 21.15 -23.65 -11.39
N GLU A 80 20.61 -24.21 -10.31
CA GLU A 80 19.24 -24.00 -9.88
C GLU A 80 19.21 -23.01 -8.70
N TRP A 81 18.21 -22.14 -8.68
CA TRP A 81 18.01 -21.22 -7.56
C TRP A 81 17.40 -21.93 -6.35
N PRO A 82 17.69 -21.49 -5.11
CA PRO A 82 16.96 -21.94 -3.95
C PRO A 82 15.46 -21.69 -4.12
N ALA A 83 14.64 -22.54 -3.50
CA ALA A 83 13.19 -22.42 -3.60
C ALA A 83 12.73 -21.01 -3.17
N GLY A 84 11.77 -20.47 -3.93
CA GLY A 84 11.22 -19.14 -3.72
C GLY A 84 11.94 -18.02 -4.46
N PHE A 85 13.21 -18.19 -4.85
CA PHE A 85 13.90 -17.22 -5.70
C PHE A 85 13.50 -17.37 -7.17
N ASP A 86 13.10 -16.25 -7.77
CA ASP A 86 12.97 -16.09 -9.22
C ASP A 86 13.98 -15.04 -9.69
N VAL A 87 14.76 -15.35 -10.72
CA VAL A 87 15.87 -14.53 -11.19
C VAL A 87 15.83 -14.43 -12.70
N SER A 88 15.91 -13.20 -13.21
CA SER A 88 16.01 -12.91 -14.64
C SER A 88 17.17 -11.96 -14.92
N THR A 89 17.77 -12.08 -16.10
CA THR A 89 18.88 -11.19 -16.50
C THR A 89 18.96 -11.07 -18.02
N ASP A 90 19.47 -9.92 -18.50
CA ASP A 90 19.92 -9.72 -19.88
C ASP A 90 21.44 -9.97 -20.06
N GLY A 91 22.11 -10.48 -19.01
CA GLY A 91 23.56 -10.66 -18.93
C GLY A 91 24.33 -9.45 -18.40
N ILE A 92 23.65 -8.33 -18.13
CA ILE A 92 24.22 -7.11 -17.55
C ILE A 92 23.43 -6.69 -16.30
N HIS A 93 22.11 -6.60 -16.43
CA HIS A 93 21.16 -6.26 -15.39
C HIS A 93 20.54 -7.54 -14.86
N VAL A 94 20.45 -7.65 -13.54
CA VAL A 94 19.79 -8.73 -12.83
C VAL A 94 18.54 -8.17 -12.19
N ASN A 95 17.45 -8.92 -12.30
CA ASN A 95 16.25 -8.73 -11.49
C ASN A 95 16.01 -10.00 -10.72
N TRP A 96 15.58 -9.88 -9.48
CA TRP A 96 15.26 -11.01 -8.65
C TRP A 96 14.03 -10.71 -7.80
N SER A 97 13.32 -11.77 -7.43
CA SER A 97 12.28 -11.74 -6.41
C SER A 97 12.36 -12.99 -5.55
N TYR A 98 11.85 -12.88 -4.33
CA TYR A 98 11.65 -14.00 -3.43
C TYR A 98 10.18 -14.11 -3.06
N THR A 99 9.64 -15.32 -3.10
CA THR A 99 8.32 -15.66 -2.58
C THR A 99 8.44 -16.99 -1.86
N ASP A 100 8.19 -17.00 -0.55
CA ASP A 100 8.24 -18.24 0.21
C ASP A 100 7.21 -19.25 -0.31
N PRO A 101 7.63 -20.49 -0.64
CA PRO A 101 6.71 -21.50 -1.14
C PRO A 101 5.58 -21.86 -0.15
N ASP A 102 5.86 -21.77 1.15
CA ASP A 102 4.95 -22.19 2.22
C ASP A 102 4.21 -20.99 2.87
N GLY A 103 4.72 -19.77 2.70
CA GLY A 103 4.11 -18.52 3.18
C GLY A 103 4.35 -18.22 4.66
N GLU A 104 5.30 -18.91 5.31
CA GLU A 104 5.61 -18.77 6.74
C GLU A 104 6.92 -18.01 6.98
N LEU A 105 7.81 -17.95 5.99
CA LEU A 105 9.14 -17.35 6.11
C LEU A 105 9.31 -16.14 5.18
N CYS A 106 10.07 -15.16 5.67
CA CYS A 106 10.48 -13.99 4.92
C CYS A 106 12.00 -13.91 4.90
N ILE A 107 12.53 -13.18 3.91
CA ILE A 107 13.96 -12.84 3.88
C ILE A 107 14.23 -11.87 5.04
N GLY A 108 15.11 -12.27 5.95
CA GLY A 108 15.73 -11.40 6.95
C GLY A 108 16.88 -10.63 6.34
N ASP A 109 18.01 -10.49 7.02
CA ASP A 109 19.18 -9.84 6.41
C ASP A 109 19.63 -10.58 5.14
N MET A 110 19.94 -9.82 4.09
CA MET A 110 20.41 -10.39 2.83
C MET A 110 21.50 -9.53 2.15
N ALA A 111 22.39 -10.21 1.44
CA ALA A 111 23.27 -9.64 0.44
C ALA A 111 23.14 -10.36 -0.90
N VAL A 112 23.15 -9.58 -1.99
CA VAL A 112 23.22 -10.09 -3.36
C VAL A 112 24.55 -9.68 -3.98
N ILE A 113 25.37 -10.68 -4.32
CA ILE A 113 26.71 -10.49 -4.89
C ILE A 113 26.61 -10.63 -6.40
N VAL A 114 26.74 -9.51 -7.11
CA VAL A 114 26.71 -9.45 -8.57
C VAL A 114 28.14 -9.34 -9.10
N LYS A 115 28.68 -10.47 -9.59
CA LYS A 115 30.07 -10.56 -10.00
C LYS A 115 30.27 -10.26 -11.48
N GLY A 116 31.24 -9.41 -11.79
CA GLY A 116 31.72 -9.18 -13.16
C GLY A 116 33.08 -8.47 -13.19
N GLY A 117 33.94 -8.81 -14.15
CA GLY A 117 35.28 -8.20 -14.22
C GLY A 117 36.19 -8.57 -13.03
N PRO A 118 36.98 -7.64 -12.46
CA PRO A 118 37.94 -7.94 -11.39
C PRO A 118 37.39 -7.83 -9.96
N SER A 119 36.11 -7.48 -9.78
CA SER A 119 35.48 -7.29 -8.46
C SER A 119 33.99 -7.62 -8.52
N ALA A 120 33.28 -7.52 -7.40
CA ALA A 120 31.82 -7.65 -7.35
C ALA A 120 31.16 -6.39 -6.77
N HIS A 121 29.91 -6.17 -7.14
CA HIS A 121 29.00 -5.33 -6.37
C HIS A 121 28.28 -6.21 -5.35
N VAL A 122 28.22 -5.76 -4.11
CA VAL A 122 27.42 -6.37 -3.06
C VAL A 122 26.30 -5.41 -2.71
N TYR A 123 25.07 -5.85 -2.94
CA TYR A 123 23.84 -5.14 -2.62
C TYR A 123 23.32 -5.65 -1.29
N TYR A 124 23.23 -4.77 -0.29
CA TYR A 124 22.78 -5.14 1.05
C TYR A 124 21.32 -4.74 1.25
N TYR A 125 20.56 -5.67 1.82
CA TYR A 125 19.15 -5.57 2.16
C TYR A 125 19.03 -5.88 3.67
N PRO A 126 19.38 -4.91 4.54
CA PRO A 126 19.16 -5.06 5.98
C PRO A 126 17.66 -5.12 6.27
N GLU A 127 17.23 -6.00 7.18
CA GLU A 127 15.80 -6.33 7.40
C GLU A 127 15.10 -6.93 6.17
N GLY A 128 15.87 -7.34 5.17
CA GLY A 128 15.41 -8.04 3.99
C GLY A 128 14.79 -7.21 2.88
N GLY A 129 14.12 -7.93 1.99
CA GLY A 129 13.51 -7.41 0.77
C GLY A 129 12.97 -8.55 -0.08
N SER A 130 11.84 -8.33 -0.75
CA SER A 130 11.16 -9.35 -1.56
C SER A 130 11.52 -9.27 -3.05
N SER A 131 12.16 -8.21 -3.51
CA SER A 131 12.64 -8.07 -4.89
C SER A 131 13.59 -6.89 -5.07
N ASP A 132 14.38 -6.94 -6.14
CA ASP A 132 15.09 -5.78 -6.69
C ASP A 132 15.28 -5.96 -8.20
N ALA A 133 15.49 -4.85 -8.91
CA ALA A 133 15.57 -4.84 -10.37
C ALA A 133 16.67 -3.91 -10.87
N GLY A 134 17.32 -4.32 -11.96
CA GLY A 134 18.34 -3.53 -12.62
C GLY A 134 19.68 -3.48 -11.88
N ILE A 135 19.93 -4.38 -10.94
CA ILE A 135 21.23 -4.45 -10.24
C ILE A 135 22.30 -4.98 -11.20
N THR A 136 23.55 -4.52 -11.06
CA THR A 136 24.61 -4.79 -12.04
C THR A 136 25.93 -5.15 -11.36
N ALA A 137 26.82 -5.77 -12.12
CA ALA A 137 28.23 -5.87 -11.75
C ALA A 137 28.91 -4.47 -11.72
N PRO A 138 30.15 -4.38 -11.22
CA PRO A 138 30.92 -3.14 -11.20
C PRO A 138 31.08 -2.48 -12.57
N ILE A 139 31.26 -1.16 -12.57
CA ILE A 139 31.53 -0.39 -13.79
C ILE A 139 32.94 -0.70 -14.30
N ASN A 140 33.04 -1.02 -15.58
CA ASN A 140 34.32 -1.11 -16.28
C ASN A 140 34.88 0.30 -16.50
N PRO A 141 36.03 0.66 -15.89
CA PRO A 141 36.57 2.01 -15.96
C PRO A 141 37.01 2.40 -17.38
N ASN A 142 37.21 1.43 -18.28
CA ASN A 142 37.59 1.69 -19.67
C ASN A 142 36.41 2.04 -20.57
N THR A 143 35.20 1.56 -20.25
CA THR A 143 34.00 1.76 -21.08
C THR A 143 32.96 2.67 -20.42
N GLY A 144 33.00 2.83 -19.10
CA GLY A 144 31.99 3.57 -18.34
C GLY A 144 30.66 2.83 -18.19
N THR A 145 30.60 1.55 -18.54
CA THR A 145 29.42 0.68 -18.46
C THR A 145 29.66 -0.48 -17.51
N PRO A 146 28.64 -1.14 -16.96
CA PRO A 146 28.83 -2.35 -16.16
C PRO A 146 29.61 -3.43 -16.91
N TYR A 147 30.38 -4.24 -16.18
CA TYR A 147 30.89 -5.52 -16.70
C TYR A 147 29.73 -6.48 -17.00
N GLY A 148 29.99 -7.45 -17.88
CA GLY A 148 29.13 -8.62 -18.05
C GLY A 148 29.02 -9.42 -16.76
N LEU A 149 27.83 -9.95 -16.49
CA LEU A 149 27.58 -10.87 -15.38
C LEU A 149 28.44 -12.12 -15.56
N SER A 150 29.15 -12.53 -14.50
CA SER A 150 29.98 -13.74 -14.46
C SER A 150 29.39 -14.79 -13.51
N ASN A 151 28.90 -14.37 -12.35
CA ASN A 151 28.14 -15.18 -11.43
C ASN A 151 27.29 -14.31 -10.50
N LEU A 152 26.32 -14.95 -9.85
CA LEU A 152 25.44 -14.34 -8.88
C LEU A 152 25.36 -15.25 -7.65
N THR A 153 25.37 -14.64 -6.46
CA THR A 153 25.23 -15.34 -5.18
C THR A 153 24.25 -14.58 -4.30
N PHE A 154 23.29 -15.29 -3.72
CA PHE A 154 22.46 -14.81 -2.61
C PHE A 154 23.05 -15.31 -1.28
N CYS A 155 23.15 -14.42 -0.31
CA CYS A 155 23.50 -14.70 1.08
C CYS A 155 22.36 -14.14 1.92
N TYR A 156 21.64 -14.97 2.66
CA TYR A 156 20.39 -14.55 3.26
C TYR A 156 20.09 -15.31 4.54
N ASP A 157 19.28 -14.68 5.39
CA ASP A 157 18.59 -15.34 6.48
C ASP A 157 17.12 -15.54 6.13
N LEU A 158 16.55 -16.64 6.62
CA LEU A 158 15.11 -16.79 6.69
C LEU A 158 14.69 -16.55 8.13
N VAL A 159 13.78 -15.61 8.29
CA VAL A 159 13.10 -15.32 9.54
C VAL A 159 11.63 -15.69 9.36
N PRO A 160 10.89 -16.00 10.44
CA PRO A 160 9.44 -15.89 10.37
C PRO A 160 9.09 -14.55 9.75
N CYS A 161 8.15 -14.52 8.81
CA CYS A 161 7.61 -13.23 8.41
C CYS A 161 7.21 -12.47 9.68
N ASP A 162 7.63 -11.21 9.79
CA ASP A 162 7.20 -10.34 10.88
C ASP A 162 5.67 -10.15 10.73
N ASP A 163 4.95 -11.11 11.27
CA ASP A 163 3.61 -10.97 11.79
C ASP A 163 3.80 -10.49 13.23
N GLU A 164 4.42 -9.32 13.45
CA GLU A 164 4.43 -8.75 14.81
C GLU A 164 2.98 -8.68 15.26
N ASP A 165 2.63 -9.61 16.16
CA ASP A 165 1.33 -9.89 16.74
C ASP A 165 0.16 -9.65 15.78
N ASP A 166 -0.17 -10.63 14.94
CA ASP A 166 -1.40 -10.61 14.15
C ASP A 166 -2.57 -10.23 15.09
N PRO A 167 -3.07 -8.98 15.05
CA PRO A 167 -3.78 -8.44 16.18
C PRO A 167 -5.09 -9.18 16.33
N CYS A 168 -5.39 -9.64 17.55
CA CYS A 168 -6.68 -10.25 17.79
C CYS A 168 -7.76 -9.17 17.69
N TYR A 169 -8.83 -9.46 16.97
CA TYR A 169 -9.93 -8.52 16.79
C TYR A 169 -11.21 -9.02 17.44
N GLN A 170 -11.92 -8.10 18.07
CA GLN A 170 -13.27 -8.32 18.57
C GLN A 170 -14.29 -7.52 17.75
N ASP A 171 -15.41 -8.16 17.42
CA ASP A 171 -16.58 -7.49 16.84
C ASP A 171 -17.09 -6.38 17.74
N GLU A 172 -17.24 -5.19 17.18
CA GLU A 172 -17.79 -4.03 17.85
C GLU A 172 -18.88 -3.36 17.01
N THR A 173 -19.84 -2.77 17.72
CA THR A 173 -20.83 -1.87 17.13
C THR A 173 -20.44 -0.45 17.47
N ALA A 174 -20.47 0.45 16.48
CA ALA A 174 -20.18 1.85 16.69
C ALA A 174 -21.30 2.78 16.24
N TRP A 175 -21.45 3.90 16.96
CA TRP A 175 -22.38 4.97 16.65
C TRP A 175 -21.72 6.33 16.81
N ALA A 176 -22.04 7.26 15.90
CA ALA A 176 -21.68 8.66 16.06
C ALA A 176 -22.38 9.25 17.28
N ASP A 177 -21.67 10.08 18.04
CA ASP A 177 -22.17 10.63 19.30
C ASP A 177 -23.43 11.49 19.12
N GLY A 178 -24.26 11.51 20.16
CA GLY A 178 -25.49 12.29 20.21
C GLY A 178 -26.55 11.67 21.13
N PRO A 179 -27.79 12.21 21.10
CA PRO A 179 -28.88 11.67 21.91
C PRO A 179 -29.23 10.22 21.54
N ARG A 180 -29.67 9.44 22.53
CA ARG A 180 -30.15 8.06 22.32
C ARG A 180 -31.50 8.05 21.61
N TYR A 181 -31.69 7.09 20.70
CA TYR A 181 -33.01 6.79 20.13
C TYR A 181 -34.04 6.42 21.22
N ARG A 182 -33.62 5.58 22.17
CA ARG A 182 -34.40 5.25 23.36
C ARG A 182 -33.54 5.34 24.63
N PRO A 183 -34.09 5.80 25.76
CA PRO A 183 -33.36 5.87 27.03
C PRO A 183 -32.96 4.50 27.62
N LYS A 184 -33.69 3.43 27.30
CA LYS A 184 -33.51 2.10 27.93
C LYS A 184 -33.46 1.00 26.87
N GLY A 185 -32.56 0.04 27.06
CA GLY A 185 -32.44 -1.18 26.25
C GLY A 185 -31.23 -1.17 25.33
N ASN A 186 -31.16 -0.25 24.36
CA ASN A 186 -30.08 -0.16 23.39
C ASN A 186 -29.38 1.20 23.44
N TRP A 187 -28.09 1.24 23.18
CA TRP A 187 -27.29 2.46 23.33
C TRP A 187 -27.16 3.28 22.04
N ALA A 188 -27.84 2.87 20.97
CA ALA A 188 -27.85 3.56 19.69
C ALA A 188 -28.20 5.04 19.82
N THR A 189 -27.40 5.88 19.17
CA THR A 189 -27.50 7.34 19.15
C THR A 189 -27.79 7.84 17.74
N TYR A 190 -28.34 9.04 17.67
CA TYR A 190 -28.38 9.82 16.44
C TYR A 190 -27.72 11.17 16.69
N THR A 191 -27.15 11.74 15.65
CA THR A 191 -26.41 12.99 15.68
C THR A 191 -27.28 14.10 15.09
N PRO A 192 -27.68 15.14 15.87
CA PRO A 192 -28.22 16.36 15.31
C PRO A 192 -27.21 16.99 14.36
N TYR A 193 -27.67 17.44 13.19
CA TYR A 193 -26.76 18.02 12.21
C TYR A 193 -26.20 19.36 12.70
N GLU A 194 -24.88 19.39 12.81
CA GLU A 194 -24.06 20.59 12.93
C GLU A 194 -22.78 20.31 12.14
N ALA A 195 -22.34 21.28 11.32
CA ALA A 195 -21.12 21.08 10.54
C ALA A 195 -19.91 21.02 11.49
N GLY A 196 -19.05 20.01 11.32
CA GLY A 196 -17.91 19.78 12.19
C GLY A 196 -17.77 18.31 12.59
N ASP A 197 -16.95 18.10 13.62
CA ASP A 197 -16.55 16.79 14.08
C ASP A 197 -17.43 16.28 15.22
N VAL A 198 -17.79 15.01 15.12
CA VAL A 198 -18.53 14.26 16.14
C VAL A 198 -17.76 12.99 16.45
N ILE A 199 -17.64 12.64 17.74
CA ILE A 199 -16.89 11.45 18.15
C ILE A 199 -17.66 10.20 17.70
N LEU A 200 -16.92 9.19 17.23
CA LEU A 200 -17.45 7.85 16.95
C LEU A 200 -17.14 6.93 18.13
N TYR A 201 -18.16 6.40 18.79
CA TYR A 201 -17.99 5.47 19.90
C TYR A 201 -18.28 4.03 19.49
N ALA A 202 -17.33 3.12 19.73
CA ALA A 202 -17.51 1.68 19.70
C ALA A 202 -17.79 1.12 21.10
N GLY A 203 -18.61 0.09 21.22
CA GLY A 203 -18.84 -0.60 22.50
C GLY A 203 -19.33 0.32 23.63
N GLN A 204 -20.10 1.36 23.31
CA GLN A 204 -20.57 2.45 24.20
C GLN A 204 -19.52 3.47 24.66
N HIS A 205 -18.25 3.10 24.79
CA HIS A 205 -17.27 3.93 25.51
C HIS A 205 -15.91 4.08 24.82
N HIS A 206 -15.61 3.27 23.81
CA HIS A 206 -14.31 3.33 23.13
C HIS A 206 -14.33 4.37 22.03
N ASN A 207 -13.42 5.33 22.07
CA ASN A 207 -13.28 6.34 21.02
C ASN A 207 -12.69 5.68 19.76
N ALA A 208 -13.57 5.28 18.85
CA ALA A 208 -13.22 4.57 17.62
C ALA A 208 -12.82 5.51 16.48
N GLY A 209 -12.99 6.82 16.64
CA GLY A 209 -12.66 7.79 15.61
C GLY A 209 -13.54 9.03 15.63
N THR A 210 -13.63 9.66 14.47
CA THR A 210 -14.37 10.90 14.26
C THR A 210 -15.24 10.80 13.02
N VAL A 211 -16.42 11.38 13.09
CA VAL A 211 -17.31 11.64 11.96
C VAL A 211 -17.32 13.14 11.70
N ASN A 212 -16.79 13.57 10.57
CA ASN A 212 -16.89 14.95 10.10
C ASN A 212 -18.12 15.10 9.20
N LEU A 213 -19.00 16.04 9.56
CA LEU A 213 -20.14 16.48 8.76
C LEU A 213 -19.77 17.78 8.06
N SER A 214 -19.69 17.77 6.74
CA SER A 214 -19.39 18.99 5.97
C SER A 214 -20.52 20.01 6.09
N GLU A 215 -20.24 21.28 5.76
CA GLU A 215 -21.29 22.25 5.48
C GLU A 215 -22.21 21.76 4.34
N VAL A 216 -23.47 22.22 4.36
CA VAL A 216 -24.43 21.89 3.30
C VAL A 216 -24.06 22.64 2.02
N MET A 217 -23.70 21.91 0.98
CA MET A 217 -23.47 22.46 -0.36
C MET A 217 -24.42 21.80 -1.36
N GLY A 218 -25.21 22.62 -2.07
CA GLY A 218 -26.16 22.10 -3.06
C GLY A 218 -27.23 21.18 -2.46
N GLY A 219 -27.56 21.33 -1.18
CA GLY A 219 -28.50 20.45 -0.48
C GLY A 219 -27.93 19.09 -0.09
N MET A 220 -26.62 18.91 -0.19
CA MET A 220 -25.90 17.68 0.17
C MET A 220 -24.91 17.94 1.31
N VAL A 221 -24.63 16.88 2.07
CA VAL A 221 -23.60 16.84 3.12
C VAL A 221 -22.65 15.69 2.80
N THR A 222 -21.35 15.95 2.87
CA THR A 222 -20.32 14.91 2.84
C THR A 222 -20.02 14.50 4.28
N ILE A 223 -20.15 13.20 4.54
CA ILE A 223 -19.84 12.56 5.82
C ILE A 223 -18.53 11.83 5.64
N THR A 224 -17.51 12.24 6.39
CA THR A 224 -16.17 11.62 6.37
C THR A 224 -15.92 10.98 7.72
N ILE A 225 -15.61 9.68 7.71
CA ILE A 225 -15.35 8.89 8.91
C ILE A 225 -13.85 8.59 8.93
N THR A 226 -13.20 8.96 10.02
CA THR A 226 -11.79 8.64 10.28
C THR A 226 -11.74 7.72 11.48
N LEU A 227 -11.24 6.51 11.30
CA LEU A 227 -11.06 5.55 12.40
C LEU A 227 -9.74 5.81 13.12
N ASN A 228 -9.74 5.66 14.45
CA ASN A 228 -8.51 5.69 15.23
C ASN A 228 -7.74 4.38 15.07
N GLU A 229 -6.44 4.42 15.40
CA GLU A 229 -5.60 3.22 15.53
C GLU A 229 -6.25 2.16 16.44
N GLY A 230 -6.09 0.89 16.08
CA GLY A 230 -6.76 -0.24 16.74
C GLY A 230 -8.23 -0.46 16.33
N PHE A 231 -8.77 0.30 15.37
CA PHE A 231 -10.10 0.07 14.81
C PHE A 231 -10.09 -0.02 13.29
N MET A 232 -10.88 -0.96 12.77
CA MET A 232 -11.12 -1.10 11.32
C MET A 232 -12.57 -1.49 11.05
N LEU A 233 -13.03 -1.34 9.81
CA LEU A 233 -14.34 -1.87 9.41
C LEU A 233 -14.31 -3.40 9.48
N ASN A 234 -15.39 -4.01 9.96
CA ASN A 234 -15.57 -5.45 9.81
C ASN A 234 -15.86 -5.76 8.32
N THR A 235 -14.87 -6.31 7.61
CA THR A 235 -14.94 -6.63 6.18
C THR A 235 -15.69 -7.92 5.86
N GLU A 236 -16.02 -8.74 6.86
CA GLU A 236 -16.92 -9.89 6.69
C GLU A 236 -18.38 -9.44 6.45
N LYS A 237 -18.69 -8.17 6.78
CA LYS A 237 -19.98 -7.55 6.46
C LYS A 237 -19.84 -6.76 5.16
N SER A 238 -20.68 -7.06 4.18
CA SER A 238 -20.78 -6.29 2.94
C SER A 238 -21.33 -4.86 3.10
N GLU A 239 -21.85 -4.51 4.29
CA GLU A 239 -22.48 -3.22 4.58
C GLU A 239 -22.02 -2.68 5.95
N SER A 240 -20.72 -2.57 6.20
CA SER A 240 -20.19 -2.18 7.52
C SER A 240 -20.57 -0.76 7.92
N VAL A 241 -20.76 0.16 6.98
CA VAL A 241 -21.18 1.55 7.20
C VAL A 241 -22.65 1.72 6.80
N LYS A 242 -23.48 2.20 7.73
CA LYS A 242 -24.93 2.39 7.52
C LYS A 242 -25.35 3.76 8.05
N ILE A 243 -25.96 4.57 7.17
CA ILE A 243 -26.38 5.93 7.49
C ILE A 243 -27.87 6.10 7.18
N GLN A 244 -28.58 6.75 8.09
CA GLN A 244 -29.97 7.15 7.91
C GLN A 244 -30.14 8.63 8.27
N GLY A 245 -30.59 9.41 7.30
CA GLY A 245 -30.99 10.79 7.51
C GLY A 245 -32.44 10.92 7.96
N TYR A 246 -32.72 11.93 8.79
CA TYR A 246 -34.07 12.26 9.27
C TYR A 246 -34.34 13.76 9.19
N MET A 247 -35.49 14.15 8.62
CA MET A 247 -35.94 15.55 8.59
C MET A 247 -36.54 16.02 9.93
N ASN A 248 -36.99 15.08 10.76
CA ASN A 248 -37.50 15.35 12.10
C ASN A 248 -36.72 14.49 13.10
N THR A 249 -36.89 14.77 14.40
CA THR A 249 -36.29 13.94 15.43
C THR A 249 -36.63 12.46 15.18
N PRO A 250 -35.65 11.55 15.21
CA PRO A 250 -35.88 10.15 14.91
C PRO A 250 -36.93 9.52 15.84
N PRO A 251 -37.68 8.52 15.35
CA PRO A 251 -38.66 7.82 16.18
C PRO A 251 -37.98 7.25 17.41
N SER A 252 -38.63 7.36 18.57
CA SER A 252 -38.09 6.80 19.82
C SER A 252 -38.29 5.28 19.85
N ASN A 253 -37.75 4.58 18.85
CA ASN A 253 -37.69 3.14 18.73
C ASN A 253 -36.27 2.60 18.58
N ASN A 254 -36.09 1.29 18.73
CA ASN A 254 -34.77 0.70 18.47
C ASN A 254 -34.54 0.81 16.96
N PRO A 255 -33.47 1.48 16.50
CA PRO A 255 -33.18 1.49 15.08
C PRO A 255 -32.81 0.08 14.61
N ALA A 256 -33.08 -0.19 13.34
CA ALA A 256 -32.64 -1.38 12.63
C ALA A 256 -31.68 -0.94 11.53
N PRO A 257 -30.36 -0.83 11.83
CA PRO A 257 -29.39 -0.29 10.87
C PRO A 257 -29.40 -0.99 9.51
N GLY A 258 -29.63 -2.31 9.46
CA GLY A 258 -29.75 -3.05 8.20
C GLY A 258 -30.90 -2.61 7.28
N LEU A 259 -31.88 -1.86 7.82
CA LEU A 259 -33.01 -1.28 7.09
C LEU A 259 -32.83 0.22 6.78
N PHE A 260 -31.65 0.78 7.05
CA PHE A 260 -31.33 2.16 6.68
C PHE A 260 -31.29 2.31 5.16
N ASN A 261 -31.77 3.45 4.67
CA ASN A 261 -31.95 3.68 3.22
C ASN A 261 -31.16 4.88 2.69
N THR A 262 -30.55 5.71 3.55
CA THR A 262 -29.79 6.87 3.08
C THR A 262 -28.45 6.43 2.49
N TYR A 263 -27.72 5.54 3.17
CA TYR A 263 -26.53 4.90 2.62
C TYR A 263 -26.25 3.58 3.36
N LYS A 264 -25.80 2.57 2.62
CA LYS A 264 -25.26 1.31 3.13
C LYS A 264 -24.13 0.84 2.23
N GLY A 265 -22.99 0.49 2.81
CA GLY A 265 -21.80 0.06 2.09
C GLY A 265 -20.60 0.00 3.02
N ASP A 266 -19.41 0.20 2.49
CA ASP A 266 -18.12 0.11 3.20
C ASP A 266 -17.25 1.38 3.04
N GLN A 267 -17.71 2.36 2.26
CA GLN A 267 -16.99 3.62 2.09
C GLN A 267 -17.07 4.47 3.37
N LEU A 268 -15.92 4.99 3.79
CA LEU A 268 -15.78 5.92 4.92
C LEU A 268 -16.03 7.39 4.54
N MET A 269 -16.15 7.70 3.26
CA MET A 269 -16.49 9.03 2.77
C MET A 269 -17.69 8.92 1.83
N VAL A 270 -18.80 9.54 2.21
CA VAL A 270 -20.06 9.46 1.46
C VAL A 270 -20.73 10.82 1.36
N THR A 271 -21.41 11.08 0.25
CA THR A 271 -22.20 12.30 0.06
C THR A 271 -23.68 11.94 0.01
N VAL A 272 -24.46 12.52 0.92
CA VAL A 272 -25.90 12.25 1.09
C VAL A 272 -26.68 13.56 1.09
N SER A 273 -28.01 13.50 0.92
CA SER A 273 -28.85 14.69 1.07
C SER A 273 -28.75 15.27 2.49
N ALA A 274 -28.93 16.58 2.62
CA ALA A 274 -28.92 17.24 3.91
C ALA A 274 -30.19 16.88 4.74
N PHE A 275 -29.98 16.45 5.97
CA PHE A 275 -31.01 16.13 6.97
C PHE A 275 -30.73 16.87 8.28
N ASN A 276 -31.75 16.95 9.14
CA ASN A 276 -31.63 17.58 10.47
C ASN A 276 -30.97 16.66 11.50
N PHE A 277 -31.02 15.34 11.28
CA PHE A 277 -30.41 14.33 12.14
C PHE A 277 -29.88 13.17 11.30
N TYR A 278 -28.83 12.51 11.78
CA TYR A 278 -28.26 11.33 11.17
C TYR A 278 -28.10 10.20 12.19
N GLY A 279 -28.58 9.00 11.87
CA GLY A 279 -28.11 7.77 12.48
C GLY A 279 -26.91 7.28 11.70
N ILE A 280 -25.72 7.25 12.30
CA ILE A 280 -24.48 6.82 11.66
C ILE A 280 -23.96 5.63 12.47
N HIS A 281 -24.02 4.46 11.85
CA HIS A 281 -23.72 3.18 12.48
C HIS A 281 -22.63 2.45 11.71
N LEU A 282 -21.64 1.91 12.43
CA LEU A 282 -20.58 1.10 11.85
C LEU A 282 -20.49 -0.27 12.54
N ASP A 283 -20.27 -1.32 11.75
CA ASP A 283 -19.74 -2.60 12.23
C ASP A 283 -18.21 -2.52 12.18
N LEU A 284 -17.57 -2.55 13.34
CA LEU A 284 -16.13 -2.41 13.49
C LEU A 284 -15.50 -3.69 14.02
N LEU A 285 -14.21 -3.82 13.80
CA LEU A 285 -13.32 -4.68 14.54
C LEU A 285 -12.45 -3.78 15.42
N ARG A 286 -12.30 -4.16 16.68
CA ARG A 286 -11.40 -3.52 17.64
C ARG A 286 -10.28 -4.49 17.99
N GLU A 287 -9.06 -4.01 17.89
CA GLU A 287 -7.87 -4.71 18.33
C GLU A 287 -7.88 -4.96 19.85
N VAL A 288 -7.55 -6.18 20.24
CA VAL A 288 -7.51 -6.67 21.61
C VAL A 288 -6.31 -7.60 21.77
N ASP A 289 -5.86 -7.77 23.01
CA ASP A 289 -4.85 -8.78 23.34
C ASP A 289 -5.36 -10.18 22.95
N CYS A 290 -4.50 -11.00 22.36
CA CYS A 290 -4.81 -12.40 22.07
C CYS A 290 -4.85 -13.23 23.37
N ASP A 291 -5.87 -14.09 23.49
CA ASP A 291 -6.08 -15.00 24.64
C ASP A 291 -5.20 -16.26 24.59
#